data_AF-A0AAD5C6U3-F1
#
_entry.id   AF-A0AAD5C6U3-F1
#
_cell.length_a   1.000
_cell.length_b   1.000
_cell.length_c   1.000
_cell.angle_alpha   90.00
_cell.angle_beta   90.00
_cell.angle_gamma   90.00
#
_symmetry.space_group_name_H-M   'P 1'
#
loop_
_entity.id
_entity.type
_entity.pdbx_description
1 polymer ?
#
loop_
_entity_poly.entity_id
_entity_poly.type
_entity_poly.pdbx_seq_one_letter_code
_entity_poly.pdbx_strand_id
1 'polypeptide(L)'
;MLNDDEEKLYIIDFEYGSYSYRGFDIGNHFNEYAGYDCDYTLYPNKDEQYHFFRNYLQPESPDTVPEKDLKLLYVETSCYMLASHLYWALWALIQAKMSPIDFDYLGYFFLRYNEYKRQKDTCLALGESYPSGSKPE
;
A
#
# COMPACT_ATOMS: atom_id res chain seq x y z
N MET A 1 6.27 12.22 10.38
CA MET A 1 6.25 13.36 11.32
C MET A 1 6.37 14.65 10.52
N LEU A 2 5.36 15.50 10.58
CA LEU A 2 5.38 16.82 9.94
C LEU A 2 6.13 17.79 10.86
N ASN A 3 7.11 18.51 10.32
CA ASN A 3 7.77 19.63 10.96
C ASN A 3 7.19 20.90 10.33
N ASP A 4 6.32 21.59 11.08
CA ASP A 4 5.60 22.78 10.61
C ASP A 4 6.52 23.98 10.38
N ASP A 5 7.60 24.11 11.17
CA ASP A 5 8.55 25.23 11.04
C ASP A 5 9.36 25.15 9.75
N GLU A 6 9.66 23.93 9.29
CA GLU A 6 10.42 23.69 8.07
C GLU A 6 9.54 23.33 6.86
N GLU A 7 8.23 23.17 7.05
CA GLU A 7 7.29 22.61 6.07
C GLU A 7 7.77 21.27 5.47
N LYS A 8 8.38 20.41 6.32
CA LYS A 8 8.99 19.15 5.89
C LYS A 8 8.32 17.94 6.54
N LEU A 9 8.12 16.91 5.72
CA LEU A 9 7.69 15.60 6.20
C LEU A 9 8.91 14.68 6.39
N TYR A 10 9.06 14.14 7.59
CA TYR A 10 10.06 13.13 7.93
C TYR A 10 9.41 11.77 8.13
N ILE A 11 9.99 10.73 7.51
CA ILE A 11 9.63 9.34 7.78
C ILE A 11 10.49 8.84 8.95
N ILE A 12 9.88 8.14 9.90
CA ILE A 12 10.52 7.65 11.14
C ILE A 12 10.19 6.17 11.35
N ASP A 13 10.76 5.56 12.40
CA ASP A 13 10.48 4.18 12.84
C ASP A 13 10.71 3.10 11.77
N PHE A 14 11.97 2.99 11.32
CA PHE A 14 12.42 2.05 10.29
C PHE A 14 12.58 0.59 10.78
N GLU A 15 11.84 0.16 11.80
CA GLU A 15 11.95 -1.19 12.38
C GLU A 15 11.61 -2.31 11.37
N TYR A 16 10.75 -2.00 10.41
CA TYR A 16 10.39 -2.88 9.28
C TYR A 16 11.05 -2.45 7.95
N GLY A 17 11.93 -1.44 7.98
CA GLY A 17 12.63 -0.93 6.81
C GLY A 17 13.58 -1.96 6.21
N SER A 18 13.41 -2.29 4.93
CA SER A 18 14.25 -3.26 4.22
C SER A 18 14.17 -3.08 2.70
N TYR A 19 15.04 -3.77 1.96
CA TYR A 19 14.89 -3.89 0.52
C TYR A 19 13.62 -4.67 0.19
N SER A 20 12.73 -4.06 -0.59
CA SER A 20 11.46 -4.64 -1.01
C SER A 20 11.01 -4.07 -2.36
N TYR A 21 9.88 -4.56 -2.86
CA TYR A 21 9.23 -4.02 -4.05
C TYR A 21 8.53 -2.71 -3.72
N ARG A 22 8.73 -1.67 -4.54
CA ARG A 22 8.10 -0.35 -4.31
C ARG A 22 6.57 -0.43 -4.25
N GLY A 23 5.94 -1.31 -5.03
CA GLY A 23 4.49 -1.50 -4.98
C GLY A 23 3.99 -1.96 -3.61
N PHE A 24 4.81 -2.67 -2.82
CA PHE A 24 4.48 -3.03 -1.44
C PHE A 24 4.44 -1.80 -0.55
N ASP A 25 5.45 -0.95 -0.62
CA ASP A 25 5.52 0.23 0.24
C ASP A 25 4.35 1.19 -0.05
N ILE A 26 4.07 1.44 -1.33
CA ILE A 26 2.97 2.29 -1.76
C ILE A 26 1.60 1.65 -1.47
N GLY A 27 1.43 0.36 -1.77
CA GLY A 27 0.16 -0.35 -1.53
C GLY A 27 -0.14 -0.48 -0.04
N ASN A 28 0.91 -0.65 0.77
CA ASN A 28 0.80 -0.60 2.22
C ASN A 28 0.41 0.80 2.70
N HIS A 29 1.08 1.85 2.22
CA HIS A 29 0.74 3.23 2.57
C HIS A 29 -0.73 3.54 2.28
N PHE A 30 -1.26 3.08 1.14
CA PHE A 30 -2.67 3.28 0.81
C PHE A 30 -3.63 2.49 1.70
N ASN A 31 -3.26 1.27 2.12
CA ASN A 31 -4.04 0.52 3.10
C ASN A 31 -4.17 1.25 4.44
N GLU A 32 -3.15 1.99 4.85
CA GLU A 32 -3.14 2.70 6.13
C GLU A 32 -4.03 3.95 6.15
N TYR A 33 -4.57 4.42 5.01
CA TYR A 33 -5.62 5.44 5.02
C TYR A 33 -6.89 5.00 5.77
N ALA A 34 -7.13 3.69 5.84
CA ALA A 34 -8.23 3.11 6.59
C ALA A 34 -8.02 3.14 8.12
N GLY A 35 -6.81 3.45 8.59
CA GLY A 35 -6.43 3.48 10.00
C GLY A 35 -6.58 2.12 10.70
N TYR A 36 -6.53 2.14 12.03
CA TYR A 36 -6.69 0.93 12.84
C TYR A 36 -8.11 0.35 12.78
N ASP A 37 -9.11 1.20 12.56
CA ASP A 37 -10.52 0.80 12.40
C ASP A 37 -10.77 0.05 11.08
N CYS A 38 -9.79 0.07 10.16
CA CYS A 38 -9.90 -0.53 8.83
C CYS A 38 -11.13 -0.04 8.05
N ASP A 39 -11.43 1.26 8.12
CA ASP A 39 -12.47 1.88 7.30
C ASP A 39 -11.97 2.04 5.86
N TYR A 40 -12.14 1.00 5.06
CA TYR A 40 -11.72 0.99 3.66
C TYR A 40 -12.53 1.89 2.74
N THR A 41 -13.55 2.61 3.25
CA THR A 41 -14.16 3.72 2.49
C THR A 41 -13.22 4.91 2.32
N LEU A 42 -12.18 5.01 3.17
CA LEU A 42 -11.12 6.02 3.12
C LEU A 42 -9.96 5.62 2.19
N TYR A 43 -9.98 4.42 1.62
CA TYR A 43 -8.94 3.99 0.68
C TYR A 43 -8.93 4.92 -0.55
N PRO A 44 -7.76 5.38 -1.01
CA PRO A 44 -7.68 6.44 -2.01
C PRO A 44 -8.26 5.93 -3.32
N ASN A 45 -9.12 6.75 -3.92
CA ASN A 45 -9.69 6.44 -5.21
C ASN A 45 -8.61 6.54 -6.32
N LYS A 46 -8.96 6.12 -7.53
CA LYS A 46 -7.99 6.05 -8.63
C LYS A 46 -7.32 7.39 -8.95
N ASP A 47 -8.04 8.51 -8.84
CA ASP A 47 -7.50 9.83 -9.17
C ASP A 47 -6.51 10.29 -8.09
N GLU A 48 -6.81 10.02 -6.82
CA GLU A 48 -5.91 10.27 -5.68
C GLU A 48 -4.63 9.42 -5.76
N GLN A 49 -4.78 8.13 -6.10
CA GLN A 49 -3.62 7.26 -6.34
C GLN A 49 -2.76 7.77 -7.51
N TYR A 50 -3.38 8.21 -8.61
CA TYR A 50 -2.64 8.74 -9.76
C TYR A 50 -1.98 10.08 -9.42
N HIS A 51 -2.59 10.90 -8.58
CA HIS A 51 -1.96 12.10 -8.06
C HIS A 51 -0.69 11.77 -7.27
N PHE A 52 -0.75 10.78 -6.37
CA PHE A 52 0.41 10.28 -5.65
C PHE A 52 1.48 9.74 -6.61
N PHE A 53 1.11 8.89 -7.57
CA PHE A 53 2.05 8.30 -8.53
C PHE A 53 2.79 9.33 -9.38
N ARG A 54 2.11 10.39 -9.83
CA ARG A 54 2.75 11.47 -10.60
C ARG A 54 3.86 12.15 -9.80
N ASN A 55 3.57 12.50 -8.55
CA ASN A 55 4.54 13.13 -7.65
C ASN A 55 5.67 12.17 -7.24
N TYR A 56 5.36 10.88 -7.07
CA TYR A 56 6.36 9.86 -6.77
C TYR A 56 7.33 9.61 -7.92
N LEU A 57 6.81 9.52 -9.16
CA LEU A 57 7.62 9.21 -10.35
C LEU A 57 8.42 10.41 -10.85
N GLN A 58 7.82 11.61 -10.84
CA GLN A 58 8.46 12.81 -11.37
C GLN A 58 8.10 14.06 -10.55
N PRO A 59 8.67 14.23 -9.35
CA PRO A 59 8.30 15.31 -8.43
C PRO A 59 8.49 16.71 -9.02
N GLU A 60 9.50 16.91 -9.88
CA GLU A 60 9.77 18.21 -10.52
C GLU A 60 8.81 18.56 -11.67
N SER A 61 8.09 17.57 -12.21
CA SER A 61 7.12 17.78 -13.31
C SER A 61 6.07 16.66 -13.38
N PRO A 62 5.20 16.56 -12.35
CA PRO A 62 4.27 15.43 -12.17
C PRO A 62 3.31 15.25 -13.35
N ASP A 63 2.89 16.34 -13.99
CA ASP A 63 1.93 16.33 -15.10
C ASP A 63 2.47 15.74 -16.41
N THR A 64 3.79 15.52 -16.48
CA THR A 64 4.44 14.98 -17.68
C THR A 64 4.58 13.45 -17.66
N VAL A 65 4.24 12.81 -16.54
CA VAL A 65 4.34 11.36 -16.39
C VAL A 65 3.41 10.66 -17.38
N PRO A 66 3.92 9.75 -18.23
CA PRO A 66 3.09 9.02 -19.19
C PRO A 66 2.00 8.20 -18.51
N GLU A 67 0.80 8.22 -19.08
CA GLU A 67 -0.34 7.44 -18.55
C GLU A 67 -0.03 5.93 -18.49
N LYS A 68 0.82 5.43 -19.39
CA LYS A 68 1.30 4.04 -19.37
C LYS A 68 2.01 3.71 -18.05
N ASP A 69 2.87 4.59 -17.56
CA ASP A 69 3.65 4.36 -16.35
C ASP A 69 2.77 4.45 -15.10
N LEU A 70 1.80 5.37 -15.09
CA LEU A 70 0.77 5.45 -14.04
C LEU A 70 -0.06 4.16 -13.97
N LYS A 71 -0.46 3.62 -15.13
CA LYS A 71 -1.19 2.34 -15.19
C LYS A 71 -0.36 1.17 -14.71
N LEU A 72 0.92 1.10 -15.10
CA LEU A 72 1.83 0.05 -14.64
C LEU A 72 2.00 0.09 -13.12
N LEU A 73 2.24 1.28 -12.55
CA LEU A 73 2.38 1.43 -11.11
C LEU A 73 1.08 1.15 -10.35
N TYR A 74 -0.07 1.52 -10.94
CA TYR A 74 -1.39 1.17 -10.39
C TYR A 74 -1.60 -0.34 -10.27
N VAL A 75 -1.27 -1.10 -11.33
CA VAL A 75 -1.36 -2.57 -11.31
C VAL A 75 -0.40 -3.16 -10.29
N GLU A 76 0.87 -2.71 -10.29
CA GLU A 76 1.89 -3.14 -9.34
C GLU A 76 1.41 -2.94 -7.89
N THR A 77 1.00 -1.71 -7.56
CA THR A 77 0.52 -1.30 -6.24
C THR A 77 -0.73 -2.09 -5.82
N SER A 78 -1.69 -2.28 -6.73
CA SER A 78 -2.92 -3.03 -6.44
C SER A 78 -2.65 -4.50 -6.10
N CYS A 79 -1.69 -5.13 -6.77
CA CYS A 79 -1.29 -6.49 -6.46
C CYS A 79 -0.58 -6.58 -5.10
N TYR A 80 0.32 -5.65 -4.81
CA TYR A 80 1.07 -5.64 -3.56
C TYR A 80 0.26 -5.17 -2.34
N MET A 81 -0.81 -4.39 -2.54
CA MET A 81 -1.81 -4.09 -1.51
C MET A 81 -2.36 -5.37 -0.87
N LEU A 82 -2.63 -6.42 -1.68
CA LEU A 82 -3.04 -7.74 -1.17
C LEU A 82 -1.94 -8.37 -0.29
N ALA A 83 -0.69 -8.28 -0.71
CA ALA A 83 0.44 -8.79 0.06
C ALA A 83 0.59 -8.06 1.40
N SER A 84 0.36 -6.74 1.44
CA SER A 84 0.32 -5.96 2.68
C SER A 84 -0.79 -6.45 3.63
N HIS A 85 -2.01 -6.69 3.15
CA HIS A 85 -3.06 -7.24 4.01
C HIS A 85 -2.69 -8.58 4.62
N LEU A 86 -2.12 -9.50 3.84
CA LEU A 86 -1.66 -10.79 4.35
C LEU A 86 -0.51 -10.65 5.36
N TYR A 87 0.46 -9.78 5.07
CA TYR A 87 1.60 -9.51 5.95
C TYR A 87 1.12 -9.04 7.33
N TRP A 88 0.29 -8.00 7.37
CA TRP A 88 -0.18 -7.43 8.63
C TRP A 88 -1.22 -8.27 9.34
N ALA A 89 -2.03 -9.05 8.60
CA ALA A 89 -2.85 -10.08 9.21
C ALA A 89 -1.98 -11.10 9.96
N LEU A 90 -0.98 -11.69 9.28
CA LEU A 90 -0.13 -12.70 9.91
C LEU A 90 0.68 -12.13 11.09
N TRP A 91 1.19 -10.91 10.95
CA TRP A 91 1.82 -10.17 12.05
C TRP A 91 0.87 -10.06 13.25
N ALA A 92 -0.38 -9.65 13.04
CA ALA A 92 -1.35 -9.49 14.11
C ALA A 92 -1.67 -10.82 14.79
N LEU A 93 -1.82 -11.90 14.02
CA LEU A 93 -2.04 -13.24 14.56
C LEU A 93 -0.89 -13.69 15.48
N ILE A 94 0.36 -13.40 15.12
CA ILE A 94 1.54 -13.68 15.95
C ILE A 94 1.51 -12.81 17.21
N GLN A 95 1.24 -11.50 17.05
CA GLN A 95 1.21 -10.54 18.16
C GLN A 95 0.11 -10.82 19.17
N ALA A 96 -1.03 -11.38 18.75
CA ALA A 96 -2.10 -11.82 19.66
C ALA A 96 -1.62 -12.82 20.73
N LYS A 97 -0.51 -13.52 20.47
CA LYS A 97 0.12 -14.43 21.44
C LYS A 97 1.36 -13.86 22.12
N MET A 98 2.11 -13.00 21.43
CA MET A 98 3.46 -12.59 21.85
C MET A 98 3.54 -11.18 22.45
N SER A 99 2.63 -10.30 22.07
CA SER A 99 2.70 -8.89 22.42
C SER A 99 2.26 -8.66 23.86
N PRO A 100 2.98 -7.84 24.66
CA PRO A 100 2.52 -7.39 25.95
C PRO A 100 1.56 -6.19 25.88
N ILE A 101 1.32 -5.64 24.68
CA ILE A 101 0.49 -4.45 24.46
C ILE A 101 -0.99 -4.84 24.48
N ASP A 102 -1.82 -4.07 25.17
CA ASP A 102 -3.28 -4.21 25.17
C ASP A 102 -3.89 -3.65 23.86
N PHE A 103 -4.01 -4.52 22.87
CA PHE A 103 -4.59 -4.24 21.56
C PHE A 103 -5.31 -5.49 21.04
N ASP A 104 -6.46 -5.33 20.37
CA ASP A 104 -7.20 -6.45 19.79
C ASP A 104 -6.56 -6.95 18.48
N TYR A 105 -5.42 -7.63 18.63
CA TYR A 105 -4.67 -8.19 17.52
C TYR A 105 -5.46 -9.25 16.74
N LEU A 106 -6.32 -10.03 17.39
CA LEU A 106 -7.10 -11.06 16.71
C LEU A 106 -8.25 -10.44 15.90
N GLY A 107 -8.92 -9.42 16.42
CA GLY A 107 -9.87 -8.62 15.67
C GLY A 107 -9.21 -7.97 14.45
N TYR A 108 -8.04 -7.35 14.64
CA TYR A 108 -7.27 -6.73 13.57
C TYR A 108 -6.83 -7.73 12.49
N PHE A 109 -6.44 -8.96 12.87
CA PHE A 109 -6.19 -10.05 11.92
C PHE A 109 -7.39 -10.27 10.99
N PHE A 110 -8.60 -10.38 11.54
CA PHE A 110 -9.80 -10.61 10.73
C PHE A 110 -10.14 -9.41 9.84
N LEU A 111 -9.95 -8.18 10.32
CA LEU A 111 -10.15 -6.98 9.49
C LEU A 111 -9.25 -7.01 8.25
N ARG A 112 -7.93 -7.20 8.43
CA ARG A 112 -6.97 -7.26 7.31
C ARG A 112 -7.20 -8.46 6.40
N TYR A 113 -7.42 -9.65 6.97
CA TYR A 113 -7.58 -10.88 6.19
C TYR A 113 -8.89 -10.92 5.39
N ASN A 114 -9.98 -10.37 5.93
CA ASN A 114 -11.23 -10.28 5.21
C ASN A 114 -11.14 -9.30 4.03
N GLU A 115 -10.43 -8.19 4.20
CA GLU A 115 -10.19 -7.25 3.10
C GLU A 115 -9.34 -7.88 1.99
N TYR A 116 -8.27 -8.62 2.34
CA TYR A 116 -7.53 -9.43 1.38
C TYR A 116 -8.47 -10.31 0.54
N LYS A 117 -9.33 -11.10 1.21
CA LYS A 117 -10.28 -11.99 0.51
C LYS A 117 -11.24 -11.22 -0.39
N ARG A 118 -11.70 -10.05 0.03
CA ARG A 118 -12.64 -9.21 -0.72
C ARG A 118 -12.02 -8.69 -2.02
N GLN A 119 -10.75 -8.29 -1.99
CA GLN A 119 -10.07 -7.65 -3.12
C GLN A 119 -9.33 -8.65 -4.03
N LYS A 120 -9.06 -9.85 -3.52
CA LYS A 120 -8.17 -10.85 -4.14
C LYS A 120 -8.46 -11.06 -5.62
N ASP A 121 -9.68 -11.43 -5.98
CA ASP A 121 -9.99 -11.85 -7.34
C ASP A 121 -9.91 -10.66 -8.31
N THR A 122 -10.36 -9.48 -7.89
CA THR A 122 -10.27 -8.25 -8.70
C THR A 122 -8.83 -7.84 -8.96
N CYS A 123 -7.97 -7.83 -7.93
CA CYS A 123 -6.58 -7.43 -8.09
C CYS A 123 -5.76 -8.48 -8.87
N LEU A 124 -6.03 -9.78 -8.69
CA LEU A 124 -5.37 -10.82 -9.48
C LEU A 124 -5.76 -10.74 -10.96
N ALA A 125 -7.05 -10.57 -11.27
CA ALA A 125 -7.51 -10.39 -12.64
C ALA A 125 -6.91 -9.13 -13.29
N LEU A 126 -6.76 -8.04 -12.51
CA LEU A 126 -6.07 -6.83 -12.96
C LEU A 126 -4.60 -7.12 -13.32
N GLY A 127 -3.89 -7.86 -12.46
CA GLY A 127 -2.50 -8.27 -12.71
C GLY A 127 -2.36 -9.14 -13.96
N GLU A 128 -3.26 -10.09 -14.17
CA GLU A 128 -3.27 -10.96 -15.36
C GLU A 128 -3.56 -10.20 -16.67
N SER A 129 -4.41 -9.17 -16.59
CA SER A 129 -4.77 -8.35 -17.75
C SER A 129 -3.63 -7.45 -18.26
N TYR A 130 -2.59 -7.26 -17.45
CA TYR A 130 -1.42 -6.47 -17.80
C TYR A 130 -0.24 -7.42 -18.05
N PRO A 131 -0.10 -7.97 -19.28
CA PRO A 131 1.07 -8.77 -19.61
C PRO A 131 2.31 -7.91 -19.33
N SER A 132 3.30 -8.51 -18.68
CA SER A 132 4.62 -7.94 -18.45
C SER A 132 5.25 -7.55 -19.80
N GLY A 133 4.95 -6.34 -20.24
CA GLY A 133 5.38 -5.81 -21.51
C GLY A 133 6.86 -5.46 -21.47
N SER A 134 7.64 -6.26 -22.19
CA SER A 134 9.02 -6.02 -22.66
C SER A 134 10.05 -5.75 -21.57
N LYS A 135 10.93 -6.74 -21.34
CA LYS A 135 12.25 -6.51 -20.76
C LYS A 135 12.87 -5.28 -21.46
N PRO A 136 13.47 -4.33 -20.74
CA PRO A 136 14.36 -3.38 -21.39
C PRO A 136 15.51 -4.19 -22.02
N GLU A 137 15.71 -4.01 -23.32
CA GLU A 137 16.97 -4.37 -23.98
C GLU A 137 18.12 -3.48 -23.45
#